data_AF-A0A3B9IPC6-F1
#
_entry.id   AF-A0A3B9IPC6-F1
#
_cell.length_a   1.000
_cell.length_b   1.000
_cell.length_c   1.000
_cell.angle_alpha   90.00
_cell.angle_beta   90.00
_cell.angle_gamma   90.00
#
_symmetry.space_group_name_H-M   'P 1'
#
loop_
_entity.id
_entity.type
_entity.pdbx_description
1 polymer ?
#
loop_
_entity_poly.entity_id
_entity_poly.type
_entity_poly.pdbx_seq_one_letter_code
_entity_poly.pdbx_strand_id
1 'polypeptide(L)' 'PFLIQQGFLARTPRGRVLTRGGWQHLGLMPPARDGEADLFGSADPDSDPDL' A
#
# COMPACT_ATOMS: atom_id res chain seq x y z
N PRO A 1 6.25 11.96 18.57
CA PRO A 1 7.48 12.31 17.80
C PRO A 1 8.44 11.13 17.70
N PHE A 2 8.75 10.49 18.83
CA PHE A 2 9.68 9.35 18.91
C PHE A 2 9.42 8.25 17.87
N LEU A 3 8.21 7.68 17.81
CA LEU A 3 7.90 6.60 16.86
C LEU A 3 8.00 7.01 15.38
N ILE A 4 7.79 8.29 15.08
CA ILE A 4 7.95 8.84 13.73
C ILE A 4 9.45 9.00 13.43
N GLN A 5 10.25 9.46 14.40
CA GLN A 5 11.71 9.60 14.28
C GLN A 5 12.42 8.25 14.16
N GLN A 6 11.93 7.23 14.87
CA GLN A 6 12.41 5.85 14.77
C GLN A 6 11.93 5.14 13.49
N GLY A 7 11.10 5.80 12.67
CA GLY A 7 10.61 5.24 11.41
C GLY A 7 9.56 4.14 11.58
N PHE A 8 8.93 3.99 12.75
CA PHE A 8 7.86 3.01 12.99
C PHE A 8 6.47 3.51 12.59
N LEU A 9 6.27 4.83 12.52
CA LEU A 9 4.97 5.44 12.23
C LEU A 9 5.11 6.51 11.14
N ALA A 10 4.21 6.47 10.15
CA ALA A 10 4.10 7.46 9.10
C ALA A 10 2.83 8.30 9.24
N ARG A 11 2.85 9.53 8.71
CA ARG A 11 1.69 10.42 8.63
C ARG A 11 0.97 10.24 7.29
N THR A 12 -0.36 10.29 7.32
CA THR A 12 -1.23 10.26 6.14
C THR A 12 -2.37 11.27 6.31
N PRO A 13 -3.07 11.67 5.24
CA PRO A 13 -4.26 12.53 5.36
C PRO A 13 -5.37 11.94 6.25
N ARG A 14 -5.40 10.61 6.41
CA ARG A 14 -6.39 9.89 7.24
C ARG A 14 -5.89 9.50 8.63
N GLY A 15 -4.75 10.05 9.06
CA GLY A 15 -4.18 9.79 10.38
C GLY A 15 -2.78 9.20 10.31
N ARG A 16 -2.51 8.19 11.15
CA ARG A 16 -1.17 7.61 11.31
C ARG A 16 -1.22 6.14 10.96
N VAL A 17 -0.20 5.66 10.25
CA VAL A 17 -0.09 4.27 9.83
C VAL A 17 1.26 3.70 10.28
N LEU A 18 1.27 2.42 10.65
CA LEU A 18 2.50 1.68 10.93
C LEU A 18 3.29 1.50 9.63
N THR A 19 4.59 1.74 9.71
CA THR A 19 5.52 1.41 8.62
C THR A 19 5.84 -0.08 8.64
N ARG A 20 6.48 -0.59 7.58
CA ARG A 20 6.97 -1.97 7.54
C ARG A 20 7.85 -2.32 8.75
N GLY A 21 8.74 -1.41 9.16
CA GLY A 21 9.58 -1.62 10.34
C GLY A 21 8.77 -1.68 11.64
N GLY A 22 7.71 -0.88 11.74
CA GLY A 22 6.80 -0.93 12.88
C GLY A 22 6.03 -2.25 12.97
N TRP A 23 5.52 -2.75 11.83
CA TRP A 23 4.86 -4.07 11.76
C TRP A 23 5.81 -5.20 12.17
N GLN A 24 7.04 -5.18 11.66
CA GLN A 24 8.08 -6.16 12.02
C GLN A 24 8.45 -6.12 13.50
N HIS A 25 8.57 -4.92 14.08
CA HIS A 25 8.88 -4.76 15.51
C HIS A 25 7.78 -5.34 16.41
N LEU A 26 6.53 -5.31 15.96
CA LEU A 26 5.39 -5.91 16.65
C LEU A 26 5.23 -7.42 16.39
N GLY A 27 6.02 -7.99 15.46
CA GLY A 27 5.85 -9.38 15.04
C GLY A 27 4.54 -9.65 14.29
N LEU A 28 3.96 -8.61 13.68
CA LEU A 28 2.67 -8.67 12.99
C LEU A 28 2.86 -8.57 11.47
N MET A 29 1.98 -9.21 10.72
CA MET A 29 1.96 -9.11 9.26
C MET A 29 1.19 -7.85 8.84
N PRO A 30 1.74 -6.99 7.97
CA PRO A 30 1.01 -5.82 7.49
C PRO A 30 -0.25 -6.26 6.73
N PRO A 31 -1.36 -5.51 6.82
CA PRO A 31 -2.53 -5.78 6.01
C PRO A 31 -2.17 -5.71 4.53
N ALA A 32 -2.75 -6.61 3.72
CA ALA A 32 -2.70 -6.49 2.27
C ALA A 32 -3.22 -5.08 1.91
N ARG A 33 -2.53 -4.39 1.00
CA ARG A 33 -2.92 -3.02 0.64
C ARG A 33 -4.31 -3.09 -0.01
N ASP A 34 -5.35 -2.64 0.69
CA ASP A 34 -6.74 -2.62 0.22
C ASP A 34 -6.99 -1.73 -1.02
N GLY A 35 -5.95 -1.23 -1.68
CA GLY A 35 -6.04 -0.28 -2.80
C GLY A 35 -5.31 -0.71 -4.07
N GLU A 36 -4.69 -1.89 -4.11
CA GLU A 36 -4.08 -2.44 -5.32
C GLU A 36 -4.92 -3.58 -5.90
N ALA A 37 -6.24 -3.46 -5.78
CA ALA A 37 -7.16 -4.20 -6.64
C ALA A 37 -7.07 -3.57 -8.03
N ASP A 38 -6.06 -3.99 -8.80
CA ASP A 38 -5.94 -3.91 -10.25
C ASP A 38 -6.70 -2.75 -10.92
N LEU A 39 -6.43 -1.51 -10.49
CA LEU A 39 -7.10 -0.31 -11.02
C LEU A 39 -6.75 -0.05 -12.49
N PHE A 40 -5.74 -0.76 -13.00
CA PHE A 40 -5.27 -0.73 -14.38
C PHE A 40 -5.20 -2.13 -14.99
N GLY A 41 -6.07 -3.04 -14.52
CA GLY A 41 -6.26 -4.36 -15.12
C GLY A 41 -6.57 -4.20 -16.59
N SER A 42 -5.60 -4.55 -17.41
CA SER A 42 -5.53 -4.38 -18.86
C SER A 42 -6.79 -4.93 -19.55
N ALA A 43 -7.75 -4.06 -19.80
CA ALA A 43 -8.59 -4.17 -20.98
C ALA A 43 -7.98 -3.21 -22.00
N ASP A 44 -7.06 -3.72 -22.83
CA ASP A 44 -6.75 -3.08 -24.12
C ASP A 44 -7.94 -3.41 -25.04
N PRO A 45 -8.87 -2.48 -25.32
CA PRO A 45 -10.00 -2.74 -26.21
C PRO A 45 -9.59 -2.80 -27.69
N ASP A 46 -8.33 -2.47 -28.03
CA ASP A 46 -7.83 -2.34 -29.40
C ASP A 46 -7.10 -3.58 -29.95
N SER A 47 -7.19 -4.73 -29.27
CA SER A 47 -6.73 -6.01 -29.84
C SER A 47 -7.82 -6.63 -30.74
N ASP A 48 -8.28 -5.88 -31.74
CA ASP A 48 -9.14 -6.39 -32.81
C ASP A 48 -8.35 -6.37 -34.13
N PRO A 49 -7.71 -7.48 -34.54
CA PRO A 49 -6.91 -7.53 -35.75
C PRO A 49 -7.73 -7.67 -37.06
N ASP A 50 -9.07 -7.65 -37.01
CA ASP A 50 -9.95 -7.93 -38.17
C ASP A 50 -10.92 -6.77 -38.52
N LEU A 51 -10.41 -5.53 -38.61
CA LEU A 51 -10.96 -4.47 -39.47
C LEU A 51 -9.87 -3.77 -40.30
#